data_AF-A0A2R6E1V0-F1
#
_entry.id   AF-A0A2R6E1V0-F1
#
_cell.length_a   1.000
_cell.length_b   1.000
_cell.length_c   1.000
_cell.angle_alpha   90.00
_cell.angle_beta   90.00
_cell.angle_gamma   90.00
#
_symmetry.space_group_name_H-M   'P 1'
#
loop_
_entity.id
_entity.type
_entity.pdbx_description
1 polymer ?
#
loop_
_entity_poly.entity_id
_entity_poly.type
_entity_poly.pdbx_seq_one_letter_code
_entity_poly.pdbx_strand_id
1 'polypeptide(L)' 'LREEGVPAYFSTDTGASVYVNTTANHVDRVEAAIADLGVETRIWTVGGPAAVLDDDEALF' A
#
# COMPACT_ATOMS: atom_id res chain seq x y z
N LEU A 1 14.36 -3.28 -9.20
CA LEU A 1 13.44 -4.18 -8.47
C LEU A 1 12.97 -5.39 -9.27
N ARG A 2 12.12 -5.24 -10.30
CA ARG A 2 11.60 -6.41 -11.05
C ARG A 2 12.70 -7.23 -11.74
N GLU A 3 13.70 -6.56 -12.31
CA GLU A 3 14.89 -7.19 -12.90
C GLU A 3 15.74 -7.93 -11.86
N GLU A 4 15.61 -7.59 -10.57
CA GLU A 4 16.28 -8.24 -9.44
C GLU A 4 15.40 -9.33 -8.79
N GLY A 5 14.30 -9.72 -9.44
CA GLY A 5 13.39 -10.76 -8.96
C GLY A 5 12.37 -10.30 -7.92
N VAL A 6 12.24 -8.99 -7.65
CA VAL A 6 11.22 -8.47 -6.72
C VAL A 6 9.94 -8.13 -7.48
N PRO A 7 8.82 -8.83 -7.24
CA PRO A 7 7.54 -8.47 -7.83
C PRO A 7 7.09 -7.11 -7.29
N ALA A 8 6.97 -6.12 -8.17
CA ALA A 8 6.48 -4.78 -7.81
C ALA A 8 5.67 -4.22 -8.97
N TYR A 9 4.38 -3.99 -8.75
CA TYR A 9 3.44 -3.55 -9.77
C TYR A 9 2.77 -2.27 -9.29
N PHE A 10 2.61 -1.28 -10.16
CA PHE A 10 2.05 0.00 -9.76
C PHE A 10 0.81 0.38 -10.56
N SER A 11 -0.05 1.17 -9.93
CA SER A 11 -1.19 1.83 -10.54
C SER A 11 -1.37 3.22 -9.96
N THR A 12 -1.95 4.11 -10.75
CA THR A 12 -2.31 5.46 -10.35
C THR A 12 -3.78 5.68 -10.64
N ASP A 13 -4.40 6.53 -9.83
CA ASP A 13 -5.72 7.07 -10.13
C ASP A 13 -5.56 8.51 -10.65
N THR A 14 -6.43 9.43 -10.25
CA THR A 14 -6.39 10.86 -10.63
C THR A 14 -5.47 11.71 -9.75
N GLY A 15 -5.00 11.18 -8.62
CA GLY A 15 -4.12 11.86 -7.67
C GLY A 15 -2.63 11.63 -7.94
N ALA A 16 -1.78 12.37 -7.21
CA ALA A 16 -0.33 12.23 -7.26
C ALA A 16 0.20 10.97 -6.54
N SER A 17 -0.66 10.26 -5.81
CA SER A 17 -0.31 9.04 -5.08
C SER A 17 -0.24 7.84 -6.02
N VAL A 18 0.80 7.01 -5.82
CA VAL A 18 1.01 5.77 -6.56
C VAL A 18 0.78 4.59 -5.61
N TYR A 19 -0.04 3.63 -6.05
CA TYR A 19 -0.18 2.36 -5.35
C TYR A 19 0.85 1.40 -5.89
N VAL A 20 1.62 0.76 -5.01
CA VAL A 20 2.60 -0.27 -5.38
C VAL A 20 2.24 -1.56 -4.66
N ASN A 21 1.96 -2.61 -5.44
CA ASN A 21 1.60 -3.93 -4.97
C ASN A 21 2.80 -4.88 -5.08
N THR A 22 3.06 -5.60 -3.98
CA THR A 22 4.08 -6.64 -3.87
C THR A 22 3.58 -7.75 -2.92
N THR A 23 4.34 -8.82 -2.75
CA THR A 23 4.05 -9.84 -1.72
C THR A 23 4.61 -9.40 -0.37
N ALA A 24 4.04 -9.94 0.72
CA ALA A 24 4.42 -9.57 2.09
C ALA A 24 5.93 -9.64 2.34
N ASN A 25 6.61 -10.65 1.77
CA ASN A 25 8.06 -10.86 1.91
C ASN A 25 8.94 -9.76 1.31
N HIS A 26 8.37 -8.85 0.51
CA HIS A 26 9.10 -7.83 -0.23
C HIS A 26 8.70 -6.40 0.13
N VAL A 27 7.72 -6.22 1.04
CA VAL A 27 7.18 -4.91 1.41
C VAL A 27 8.29 -3.95 1.83
N ASP A 28 9.12 -4.33 2.79
CA ASP A 28 10.18 -3.46 3.32
C ASP A 28 11.21 -3.07 2.25
N ARG A 29 11.54 -4.00 1.34
CA ARG A 29 12.50 -3.72 0.26
C ARG A 29 11.93 -2.76 -0.78
N VAL A 30 10.64 -2.90 -1.10
CA VAL A 30 9.96 -2.00 -2.05
C VAL A 30 9.77 -0.61 -1.43
N GLU A 31 9.36 -0.56 -0.17
CA GLU A 31 9.15 0.69 0.57
C GLU A 31 10.46 1.48 0.70
N ALA A 32 11.54 0.85 1.15
CA ALA A 32 12.84 1.52 1.30
C ALA A 32 13.34 2.08 -0.04
N ALA A 33 13.22 1.31 -1.13
CA ALA A 33 13.63 1.76 -2.46
C ALA A 33 12.83 2.98 -2.96
N ILE A 34 11.59 3.18 -2.50
CA ILE A 34 10.77 4.35 -2.84
C ILE A 34 11.10 5.51 -1.90
N ALA A 35 11.25 5.25 -0.59
CA ALA A 35 11.60 6.25 0.41
C ALA A 35 12.97 6.89 0.13
N ASP A 36 13.94 6.13 -0.39
CA ASP A 36 15.26 6.62 -0.82
C ASP A 36 15.17 7.68 -1.94
N LEU A 37 14.04 7.77 -2.66
CA LEU A 37 13.77 8.81 -3.65
C LEU A 37 13.23 10.10 -3.03
N GLY A 38 13.02 10.14 -1.71
CA GLY A 38 12.45 11.27 -0.97
C GLY A 38 10.92 11.37 -1.03
N VAL A 39 10.23 10.28 -1.37
CA VAL A 39 8.76 10.22 -1.46
C VAL A 39 8.19 9.70 -0.14
N GLU A 40 7.12 10.33 0.37
CA GLU A 40 6.39 9.81 1.53
C GLU A 40 5.72 8.48 1.17
N THR A 41 5.97 7.46 1.99
CA THR A 41 5.48 6.09 1.82
C THR A 41 4.57 5.69 2.98
N ARG A 42 3.57 4.86 2.69
CA ARG A 42 2.77 4.15 3.71
C ARG A 42 2.53 2.72 3.26
N ILE A 43 2.65 1.79 4.20
CA ILE A 43 2.39 0.37 3.97
C ILE A 43 0.94 0.08 4.36
N TRP A 44 0.24 -0.63 3.48
CA TRP A 44 -1.14 -1.08 3.68
C TRP A 44 -1.25 -2.56 3.34
N THR A 45 -2.26 -3.22 3.90
CA THR A 45 -2.64 -4.58 3.52
C THR A 45 -3.89 -4.56 2.66
N VAL A 46 -4.14 -5.66 1.93
CA VAL A 46 -5.42 -5.85 1.26
C VAL A 46 -6.53 -5.82 2.31
N GLY A 47 -7.47 -4.88 2.14
CA GLY A 47 -8.60 -4.69 3.04
C GLY A 47 -9.64 -5.80 2.91
N GLY A 48 -10.35 -6.06 4.00
CA GLY A 48 -11.55 -6.90 4.01
C GLY A 48 -12.79 -6.17 3.49
N PRO A 49 -13.94 -6.86 3.44
CA PRO A 49 -15.21 -6.22 3.13
C PRO A 49 -15.60 -5.20 4.21
N ALA A 50 -16.52 -4.29 3.87
CA ALA A 50 -17.15 -3.41 4.85
C ALA A 50 -17.95 -4.22 5.88
N ALA A 51 -18.02 -3.70 7.12
CA ALA A 51 -18.81 -4.26 8.21
C ALA A 51 -19.75 -3.19 8.78
N VAL A 52 -20.89 -3.64 9.30
CA VAL A 52 -21.78 -2.78 10.08
C VAL A 52 -21.17 -2.62 11.47
N LEU A 53 -21.10 -1.38 11.95
CA LEU A 53 -20.60 -1.06 13.29
C LEU A 53 -21.70 -1.27 14.34
N ASP A 54 -21.29 -1.52 15.59
CA ASP A 54 -22.20 -1.61 16.72
C ASP A 54 -22.79 -0.22 17.08
N ASP A 55 -23.94 -0.19 17.76
CA ASP A 55 -24.67 1.05 18.08
C ASP A 55 -23.84 2.03 18.94
N ASP A 56 -22.91 1.54 19.76
CA ASP A 56 -22.01 2.35 20.58
C ASP A 56 -20.80 2.90 19.82
N GLU A 57 -20.50 2.34 18.64
CA GLU A 57 -19.52 2.86 17.68
C GLU A 57 -20.16 3.76 16.63
N ALA A 58 -21.49 3.93 16.67
CA ALA A 58 -22.21 4.81 15.78
C ALA A 58 -21.81 6.29 16.00
N LEU A 59 -21.65 7.02 14.90
CA LEU A 59 -21.30 8.44 14.94
C LEU A 59 -22.47 9.36 15.35
N PHE A 60 -23.72 8.87 15.30
CA PHE A 60 -24.95 9.63 15.51
C PHE A 60 -26.03 8.84 16.24
#